data_AF-A0A7X0VZW5-F1
#
_entry.id   AF-A0A7X0VZW5-F1
#
_cell.length_a   1.000
_cell.length_b   1.000
_cell.length_c   1.000
_cell.angle_alpha   90.00
_cell.angle_beta   90.00
_cell.angle_gamma   90.00
#
_symmetry.space_group_name_H-M   'P 1'
#
loop_
_entity.id
_entity.type
_entity.pdbx_description
1 polymer ?
#
loop_
_entity_poly.entity_id
_entity_poly.type
_entity_poly.pdbx_seq_one_letter_code
_entity_poly.pdbx_strand_id
1 'polypeptide(L)'
;MKKRTTLRAAAWAAALLLAAAPSAGAAGSGKMYGYADSATGLTFVPIRFFSERSGASVDWNSERKRVSITKKDVSVTLNVGSRTAEVNGEQAELAAAPFTDGGVTYVPLRFITDALRLNAEWDSSLASVKLQLTDGEVTLPVIDRGARPEEEAAFSRETRSFRIGSRTIEAELLAVSLLAPGVDLSVALAGGKAGETEELKNIAARTGATAAMNGTFFDAYTDAAKKNPYGYIVSDGQIAWRAAGDKRTIFVFDKSNNVEFVDGADFLERFDRGDVEGALQAGPRLLRDGKVALNVVAEGFKDPKILTGGGARSAIGVTRDHRLLLATVPGATIPQLAEMMKQAGAVQAMNLDGGASSGLYYNGRYVTKPGRPISNALVIKGM
;
A
#
# COMPACT_ATOMS: atom_id res chain seq x y z
N MET A 1 -63.94 23.42 52.69
CA MET A 1 -62.79 24.03 51.98
C MET A 1 -61.51 23.51 52.63
N LYS A 2 -60.75 22.64 51.92
CA LYS A 2 -59.40 22.90 51.37
C LYS A 2 -58.33 23.04 52.47
N LYS A 3 -57.29 22.21 52.63
CA LYS A 3 -56.57 21.29 51.72
C LYS A 3 -55.91 20.16 52.54
N ARG A 4 -55.95 18.92 52.02
CA ARG A 4 -55.04 17.81 52.39
C ARG A 4 -53.79 17.93 51.52
N THR A 5 -52.62 17.94 52.15
CA THR A 5 -51.31 17.95 51.48
C THR A 5 -50.88 16.51 51.24
N THR A 6 -50.86 16.08 49.97
CA THR A 6 -50.34 14.78 49.55
C THR A 6 -48.83 14.89 49.32
N LEU A 7 -48.04 14.14 50.10
CA LEU A 7 -46.63 13.88 49.80
C LEU A 7 -46.55 12.92 48.62
N ARG A 8 -45.99 13.37 47.49
CA ARG A 8 -45.59 12.50 46.38
C ARG A 8 -44.22 11.91 46.71
N ALA A 9 -44.15 10.60 46.92
CA ALA A 9 -42.91 9.85 46.91
C ALA A 9 -42.38 9.79 45.47
N ALA A 10 -41.18 10.34 45.24
CA ALA A 10 -40.46 10.18 43.99
C ALA A 10 -39.72 8.83 44.01
N ALA A 11 -40.18 7.87 43.21
CA ALA A 11 -39.48 6.62 42.99
C ALA A 11 -38.25 6.89 42.10
N TRP A 12 -37.05 6.70 42.65
CA TRP A 12 -35.82 6.68 41.87
C TRP A 12 -35.69 5.29 41.23
N ALA A 13 -35.96 5.19 39.93
CA ALA A 13 -35.61 4.01 39.15
C ALA A 13 -34.10 4.03 38.90
N ALA A 14 -33.36 3.19 39.61
CA ALA A 14 -31.96 2.92 39.31
C ALA A 14 -31.90 2.10 38.01
N ALA A 15 -31.66 2.78 36.88
CA ALA A 15 -31.29 2.11 35.65
C ALA A 15 -29.88 1.53 35.83
N LEU A 16 -29.77 0.22 36.02
CA LEU A 16 -28.52 -0.49 35.82
C LEU A 16 -28.17 -0.40 34.33
N LEU A 17 -27.29 0.53 33.98
CA LEU A 17 -26.52 0.45 32.76
C LEU A 17 -25.63 -0.79 32.86
N LEU A 18 -26.00 -1.87 32.16
CA LEU A 18 -25.00 -2.86 31.75
C LEU A 18 -24.02 -2.10 30.85
N ALA A 19 -22.85 -1.79 31.38
CA ALA A 19 -21.71 -1.43 30.54
C ALA A 19 -21.47 -2.62 29.60
N ALA A 20 -21.68 -2.42 28.30
CA ALA A 20 -21.18 -3.33 27.31
C ALA A 20 -19.68 -3.53 27.59
N ALA A 21 -19.26 -4.78 27.76
CA ALA A 21 -17.84 -5.10 27.80
C ALA A 21 -17.18 -4.47 26.57
N PRO A 22 -15.97 -3.89 26.70
CA PRO A 22 -15.31 -3.26 25.58
C PRO A 22 -15.19 -4.30 24.46
N SER A 23 -15.79 -3.99 23.30
CA SER A 23 -15.39 -4.61 22.04
C SER A 23 -13.88 -4.47 21.95
N ALA A 24 -13.18 -5.54 21.57
CA ALA A 24 -11.73 -5.64 21.59
C ALA A 24 -11.08 -4.40 20.97
N GLY A 25 -10.74 -3.45 21.84
CA GLY A 25 -10.15 -2.18 21.54
C GLY A 25 -8.70 -2.22 21.96
N ALA A 26 -7.85 -1.84 21.00
CA ALA A 26 -6.45 -1.48 21.16
C ALA A 26 -5.46 -2.64 21.41
N ALA A 27 -5.09 -3.31 20.32
CA ALA A 27 -3.72 -3.77 20.09
C ALA A 27 -3.36 -3.60 18.60
N GLY A 28 -2.63 -2.52 18.28
CA GLY A 28 -1.86 -2.35 17.05
C GLY A 28 -2.55 -1.69 15.85
N SER A 29 -2.34 -0.39 15.67
CA SER A 29 -2.45 0.37 14.41
C SER A 29 -1.42 -0.08 13.35
N GLY A 30 -0.97 -1.33 13.41
CA GLY A 30 0.05 -1.90 12.53
C GLY A 30 -0.57 -2.43 11.24
N LYS A 31 0.19 -2.30 10.15
CA LYS A 31 -0.16 -2.80 8.82
C LYS A 31 -0.45 -4.31 8.91
N MET A 32 -1.52 -4.76 8.24
CA MET A 32 -1.87 -6.18 8.21
C MET A 32 -1.09 -6.90 7.13
N TYR A 33 -0.55 -8.07 7.43
CA TYR A 33 0.05 -8.97 6.47
C TYR A 33 -0.23 -10.43 6.86
N GLY A 34 -0.26 -11.32 5.88
CA GLY A 34 -0.29 -12.77 6.04
C GLY A 34 1.10 -13.39 5.97
N TYR A 35 1.19 -14.66 6.32
CA TYR A 35 2.39 -15.47 6.23
C TYR A 35 2.25 -16.58 5.20
N ALA A 36 3.23 -16.70 4.32
CA ALA A 36 3.46 -17.90 3.53
C ALA A 36 4.52 -18.76 4.25
N ASP A 37 4.19 -20.02 4.47
CA ASP A 37 5.13 -21.02 4.96
C ASP A 37 5.70 -21.76 3.75
N SER A 38 6.91 -21.39 3.34
CA SER A 38 7.57 -21.91 2.14
C SER A 38 7.88 -23.41 2.22
N ALA A 39 7.97 -23.98 3.43
CA ALA A 39 8.20 -25.42 3.61
C ALA A 39 6.95 -26.26 3.36
N THR A 40 5.77 -25.70 3.65
CA THR A 40 4.48 -26.40 3.56
C THR A 40 3.59 -25.92 2.41
N GLY A 41 3.88 -24.75 1.84
CA GLY A 41 3.02 -24.08 0.85
C GLY A 41 1.74 -23.51 1.45
N LEU A 42 1.61 -23.46 2.78
CA LEU A 42 0.41 -22.97 3.45
C LEU A 42 0.47 -21.44 3.64
N THR A 43 -0.67 -20.80 3.41
CA THR A 43 -0.86 -19.37 3.70
C THR A 43 -1.70 -19.21 4.97
N PHE A 44 -1.22 -18.36 5.87
CA PHE A 44 -1.90 -17.97 7.09
C PHE A 44 -2.21 -16.49 7.03
N VAL A 45 -3.38 -16.10 7.52
CA VAL A 45 -3.81 -14.70 7.53
C VAL A 45 -4.28 -14.29 8.92
N PRO A 46 -4.13 -13.01 9.31
CA PRO A 46 -4.69 -12.50 10.54
C PRO A 46 -6.18 -12.77 10.57
N ILE A 47 -6.72 -13.22 11.69
CA ILE A 47 -8.16 -13.49 11.74
C ILE A 47 -9.00 -12.24 11.48
N ARG A 48 -8.52 -11.07 11.90
CA ARG A 48 -9.15 -9.76 11.63
C ARG A 48 -9.26 -9.43 10.14
N PHE A 49 -8.52 -10.12 9.28
CA PHE A 49 -8.66 -9.99 7.83
C PHE A 49 -10.06 -10.40 7.35
N PHE A 50 -10.69 -11.36 8.01
CA PHE A 50 -12.07 -11.78 7.75
C PHE A 50 -13.11 -11.02 8.60
N SER A 51 -12.75 -9.82 9.10
CA SER A 51 -13.65 -8.97 9.87
C SER A 51 -14.92 -8.61 9.08
N GLU A 52 -15.82 -7.86 9.72
CA GLU A 52 -17.20 -7.57 9.30
C GLU A 52 -17.40 -7.17 7.83
N ARG A 53 -16.38 -6.64 7.14
CA ARG A 53 -16.45 -6.34 5.70
C ARG A 53 -16.68 -7.58 4.82
N SER A 54 -16.31 -8.79 5.27
CA SER A 54 -16.68 -10.04 4.58
C SER A 54 -18.07 -10.57 4.97
N GLY A 55 -18.82 -9.81 5.77
CA GLY A 55 -20.09 -10.22 6.38
C GLY A 55 -19.95 -11.27 7.47
N ALA A 56 -18.73 -11.50 7.96
CA ALA A 56 -18.45 -12.45 9.05
C ALA A 56 -18.19 -11.69 10.36
N SER A 57 -18.73 -12.22 11.45
CA SER A 57 -18.40 -11.79 12.81
C SER A 57 -17.27 -12.66 13.35
N VAL A 58 -16.31 -12.04 14.03
CA VAL A 58 -15.14 -12.70 14.60
C VAL A 58 -15.09 -12.40 16.09
N ASP A 59 -15.12 -13.45 16.91
CA ASP A 59 -14.91 -13.39 18.35
C ASP A 59 -13.60 -14.09 18.73
N TRP A 60 -12.78 -13.41 19.55
CA TRP A 60 -11.54 -13.95 20.09
C TRP A 60 -11.64 -14.04 21.61
N ASN A 61 -11.59 -15.26 22.13
CA ASN A 61 -11.50 -15.53 23.55
C ASN A 61 -10.04 -15.86 23.92
N SER A 62 -9.36 -14.90 24.55
CA SER A 62 -7.95 -15.02 24.93
C SER A 62 -7.70 -16.08 26.01
N GLU A 63 -8.61 -16.23 26.98
CA GLU A 63 -8.48 -17.21 28.07
C GLU A 63 -8.48 -18.66 27.57
N ARG A 64 -9.39 -18.95 26.63
CA ARG A 64 -9.53 -20.28 26.00
C ARG A 64 -8.68 -20.44 24.76
N LYS A 65 -7.98 -19.39 24.35
CA LYS A 65 -7.27 -19.28 23.07
C LYS A 65 -8.12 -19.74 21.88
N ARG A 66 -9.39 -19.31 21.90
CA ARG A 66 -10.44 -19.76 20.97
C ARG A 66 -10.88 -18.62 20.07
N VAL A 67 -10.94 -18.95 18.80
CA VAL A 67 -11.53 -18.15 17.73
C VAL A 67 -12.92 -18.71 17.42
N SER A 68 -13.91 -17.84 17.31
CA SER A 68 -15.23 -18.15 16.76
C SER A 68 -15.53 -17.23 15.60
N ILE A 69 -15.87 -17.77 14.43
CA ILE A 69 -16.21 -17.00 13.23
C ILE A 69 -17.60 -17.39 12.78
N THR A 70 -18.49 -16.42 12.61
CA THR A 70 -19.87 -16.65 12.19
C THR A 70 -20.17 -15.84 10.94
N LYS A 71 -20.65 -16.48 9.88
CA LYS A 71 -21.12 -15.81 8.66
C LYS A 71 -22.42 -16.47 8.22
N LYS A 72 -23.53 -15.72 8.27
CA LYS A 72 -24.88 -16.23 8.01
C LYS A 72 -25.17 -17.47 8.88
N ASP A 73 -25.32 -18.63 8.27
CA ASP A 73 -25.63 -19.93 8.86
C ASP A 73 -24.39 -20.79 9.16
N VAL A 74 -23.19 -20.31 8.82
CA VAL A 74 -21.93 -21.02 9.08
C VAL A 74 -21.26 -20.49 10.34
N SER A 75 -20.92 -21.40 11.25
CA SER A 75 -20.10 -21.15 12.44
C SER A 75 -18.81 -21.99 12.37
N VAL A 76 -17.67 -21.36 12.59
CA VAL A 76 -16.35 -21.99 12.61
C VAL A 76 -15.68 -21.71 13.95
N THR A 77 -15.28 -22.75 14.68
CA THR A 77 -14.51 -22.63 15.93
C THR A 77 -13.12 -23.21 15.75
N LEU A 78 -12.11 -22.44 16.16
CA LEU A 78 -10.70 -22.80 16.05
C LEU A 78 -10.02 -22.57 17.40
N ASN A 79 -9.08 -23.43 17.78
CA ASN A 79 -8.28 -23.24 18.98
C ASN A 79 -6.80 -23.13 18.61
N VAL A 80 -6.11 -22.12 19.13
CA VAL A 80 -4.68 -21.91 18.87
C VAL A 80 -3.88 -23.12 19.34
N GLY A 81 -2.98 -23.61 18.49
CA GLY A 81 -2.16 -24.80 18.73
C GLY A 81 -2.86 -26.14 18.44
N SER A 82 -4.15 -26.13 18.08
CA SER A 82 -4.89 -27.34 17.71
C SER A 82 -5.09 -27.45 16.21
N ARG A 83 -4.93 -28.67 15.67
CA ARG A 83 -5.33 -29.01 14.28
C ARG A 83 -6.79 -29.41 14.17
N THR A 84 -7.52 -29.50 15.28
CA THR A 84 -8.95 -29.80 15.30
C THR A 84 -9.75 -28.51 15.38
N ALA A 85 -10.67 -28.35 14.46
CA ALA A 85 -11.65 -27.28 14.36
C ALA A 85 -13.07 -27.83 14.48
N GLU A 86 -14.05 -26.95 14.63
CA GLU A 86 -15.47 -27.29 14.48
C GLU A 86 -16.09 -26.42 13.41
N VAL A 87 -16.89 -27.00 12.51
CA VAL A 87 -17.72 -26.30 11.53
C VAL A 87 -19.17 -26.72 11.78
N ASN A 88 -20.02 -25.77 12.16
CA ASN A 88 -21.42 -26.02 12.53
C ASN A 88 -21.60 -27.11 13.62
N GLY A 89 -20.62 -27.22 14.53
CA GLY A 89 -20.60 -28.21 15.61
C GLY A 89 -20.02 -29.58 15.23
N GLU A 90 -19.68 -29.81 13.96
CA GLU A 90 -19.00 -31.02 13.50
C GLU A 90 -17.48 -30.83 13.48
N GLN A 91 -16.73 -31.85 13.89
CA GLN A 91 -15.27 -31.77 13.88
C GLN A 91 -14.70 -31.75 12.46
N ALA A 92 -13.71 -30.90 12.25
CA ALA A 92 -12.93 -30.80 11.02
C ALA A 92 -11.43 -30.75 11.33
N GLU A 93 -10.60 -31.25 10.41
CA GLU A 93 -9.14 -31.20 10.55
C GLU A 93 -8.55 -30.02 9.74
N LEU A 94 -7.58 -29.34 10.34
CA LEU A 94 -6.80 -28.27 9.74
C LEU A 94 -5.47 -28.81 9.19
N ALA A 95 -5.08 -28.31 8.02
CA ALA A 95 -3.76 -28.59 7.45
C ALA A 95 -2.60 -28.10 8.34
N ALA A 96 -2.84 -27.08 9.18
CA ALA A 96 -1.93 -26.61 10.21
C ALA A 96 -2.72 -25.93 11.34
N ALA A 97 -2.15 -25.97 12.56
CA ALA A 97 -2.78 -25.32 13.71
C ALA A 97 -2.71 -23.79 13.60
N PRO A 98 -3.75 -23.05 14.03
CA PRO A 98 -3.67 -21.60 14.22
C PRO A 98 -2.59 -21.26 15.24
N PHE A 99 -1.95 -20.11 15.09
CA PHE A 99 -0.90 -19.63 15.98
C PHE A 99 -1.07 -18.14 16.29
N THR A 100 -0.33 -17.66 17.28
CA THR A 100 -0.25 -16.23 17.61
C THR A 100 1.16 -15.73 17.34
N ASP A 101 1.27 -14.57 16.71
CA ASP A 101 2.53 -13.88 16.46
C ASP A 101 2.32 -12.36 16.57
N GLY A 102 3.22 -11.66 17.28
CA GLY A 102 3.06 -10.22 17.57
C GLY A 102 1.73 -9.85 18.25
N GLY A 103 1.10 -10.79 18.98
CA GLY A 103 -0.24 -10.60 19.57
C GLY A 103 -1.41 -10.77 18.59
N VAL A 104 -1.15 -11.13 17.33
CA VAL A 104 -2.15 -11.38 16.29
C VAL A 104 -2.34 -12.88 16.09
N THR A 105 -3.60 -13.33 16.05
CA THR A 105 -3.92 -14.74 15.75
C THR A 105 -4.01 -14.96 14.24
N TYR A 106 -3.22 -15.91 13.75
CA TYR A 106 -3.14 -16.33 12.37
C TYR A 106 -3.84 -17.67 12.15
N VAL A 107 -4.64 -17.75 11.09
CA VAL A 107 -5.44 -18.94 10.74
C VAL A 107 -5.15 -19.39 9.31
N PRO A 108 -5.25 -20.70 8.99
CA PRO A 108 -5.01 -21.19 7.62
C PRO A 108 -6.04 -20.63 6.64
N LEU A 109 -5.59 -19.84 5.65
CA LEU A 109 -6.46 -19.13 4.71
C LEU A 109 -7.47 -20.06 4.04
N ARG A 110 -6.99 -21.16 3.45
CA ARG A 110 -7.80 -22.10 2.68
C ARG A 110 -8.95 -22.68 3.49
N PHE A 111 -8.70 -23.07 4.74
CA PHE A 111 -9.73 -23.65 5.58
C PHE A 111 -10.86 -22.64 5.83
N ILE A 112 -10.51 -21.40 6.14
CA ILE A 112 -11.49 -20.34 6.40
C ILE A 112 -12.27 -20.00 5.14
N THR A 113 -11.60 -19.86 3.99
CA THR A 113 -12.27 -19.52 2.73
C THR A 113 -13.20 -20.62 2.27
N ASP A 114 -12.81 -21.88 2.42
CA ASP A 114 -13.63 -23.05 2.07
C ASP A 114 -14.87 -23.13 2.99
N ALA A 115 -14.67 -23.00 4.31
CA ALA A 115 -15.76 -23.06 5.28
C ALA A 115 -16.76 -21.91 5.11
N LEU A 116 -16.28 -20.67 4.93
CA LEU A 116 -17.12 -19.47 4.84
C LEU A 116 -17.58 -19.13 3.41
N ARG A 117 -17.22 -19.98 2.43
CA ARG A 117 -17.48 -19.79 0.99
C ARG A 117 -17.06 -18.39 0.53
N LEU A 118 -15.81 -18.03 0.84
CA LEU A 118 -15.19 -16.77 0.42
C LEU A 118 -14.31 -17.02 -0.80
N ASN A 119 -14.30 -16.07 -1.74
CA ASN A 119 -13.39 -16.11 -2.88
C ASN A 119 -12.10 -15.36 -2.54
N ALA A 120 -11.00 -16.10 -2.41
CA ALA A 120 -9.67 -15.55 -2.22
C ALA A 120 -8.77 -15.92 -3.40
N GLU A 121 -8.11 -14.93 -3.97
CA GLU A 121 -7.23 -15.06 -5.11
C GLU A 121 -5.80 -14.71 -4.71
N TRP A 122 -4.83 -15.47 -5.23
CA TRP A 122 -3.42 -15.20 -5.01
C TRP A 122 -2.87 -14.28 -6.11
N ASP A 123 -2.37 -13.12 -5.72
CA ASP A 123 -1.57 -12.26 -6.58
C ASP A 123 -0.12 -12.73 -6.53
N SER A 124 0.27 -13.46 -7.57
CA SER A 124 1.63 -14.00 -7.66
C SER A 124 2.70 -12.95 -7.92
N SER A 125 2.34 -11.77 -8.42
CA SER A 125 3.29 -10.69 -8.70
C SER A 125 3.73 -10.04 -7.40
N LEU A 126 2.75 -9.56 -6.63
CA LEU A 126 3.00 -8.81 -5.40
C LEU A 126 3.09 -9.69 -4.16
N ALA A 127 2.89 -11.01 -4.30
CA ALA A 127 2.78 -11.93 -3.17
C ALA A 127 1.74 -11.42 -2.16
N SER A 128 0.49 -11.37 -2.59
CA SER A 128 -0.64 -10.92 -1.77
C SER A 128 -1.87 -11.79 -2.00
N VAL A 129 -2.79 -11.73 -1.03
CA VAL A 129 -4.10 -12.37 -1.10
C VAL A 129 -5.14 -11.29 -1.36
N LYS A 130 -5.95 -11.47 -2.40
CA LYS A 130 -7.10 -10.62 -2.72
C LYS A 130 -8.36 -11.34 -2.29
N LEU A 131 -9.09 -10.76 -1.35
CA LEU A 131 -10.36 -11.30 -0.88
C LEU A 131 -11.50 -10.48 -1.49
N GLN A 132 -12.37 -11.16 -2.23
CA GLN A 132 -13.58 -10.53 -2.76
C GLN A 132 -14.64 -10.40 -1.67
N LEU A 133 -15.09 -9.17 -1.44
CA LEU A 133 -16.12 -8.81 -0.48
C LEU A 133 -17.39 -8.39 -1.21
N THR A 134 -18.46 -8.17 -0.44
CA THR A 134 -19.74 -7.73 -1.04
C THR A 134 -19.69 -6.27 -1.52
N ASP A 135 -18.83 -5.46 -0.91
CA ASP A 135 -18.68 -4.01 -1.15
C ASP A 135 -17.32 -3.63 -1.74
N GLY A 136 -16.54 -4.60 -2.22
CA GLY A 136 -15.25 -4.35 -2.86
C GLY A 136 -14.26 -5.51 -2.75
N GLU A 137 -12.99 -5.19 -2.89
CA GLU A 137 -11.87 -6.12 -2.74
C GLU A 137 -10.96 -5.64 -1.60
N VAL A 138 -10.37 -6.56 -0.84
CA VAL A 138 -9.31 -6.21 0.11
C VAL A 138 -8.06 -7.02 -0.23
N THR A 139 -6.94 -6.33 -0.31
CA THR A 139 -5.62 -6.92 -0.53
C THR A 139 -4.88 -7.07 0.80
N LEU A 140 -4.27 -8.23 1.01
CA LEU A 140 -3.40 -8.54 2.14
C LEU A 140 -2.01 -8.94 1.63
N PRO A 141 -0.97 -8.14 1.90
CA PRO A 141 0.42 -8.53 1.69
C PRO A 141 0.72 -9.86 2.36
N VAL A 142 1.48 -10.73 1.71
CA VAL A 142 1.94 -11.99 2.30
C VAL A 142 3.46 -12.04 2.25
N ILE A 143 4.06 -12.30 3.41
CA ILE A 143 5.52 -12.39 3.59
C ILE A 143 5.90 -13.81 4.04
N ASP A 144 7.19 -14.14 3.96
CA ASP A 144 7.67 -15.41 4.51
C ASP A 144 7.51 -15.42 6.04
N ARG A 145 7.14 -16.59 6.61
CA ARG A 145 6.91 -16.77 8.04
C ARG A 145 8.11 -16.39 8.93
N GLY A 146 9.32 -16.41 8.40
CA GLY A 146 10.53 -15.97 9.10
C GLY A 146 10.79 -14.45 9.07
N ALA A 147 10.11 -13.70 8.21
CA ALA A 147 10.32 -12.26 8.08
C ALA A 147 9.75 -11.48 9.27
N ARG A 148 10.39 -10.38 9.66
CA ARG A 148 9.99 -9.52 10.78
C ARG A 148 10.01 -8.04 10.37
N PRO A 149 9.03 -7.57 9.57
CA PRO A 149 9.04 -6.20 9.07
C PRO A 149 9.04 -5.12 10.17
N GLU A 150 8.54 -5.45 11.35
CA GLU A 150 8.55 -4.60 12.54
C GLU A 150 9.93 -4.49 13.23
N GLU A 151 10.83 -5.44 13.00
CA GLU A 151 12.20 -5.41 13.53
C GLU A 151 13.19 -4.82 12.51
N GLU A 152 12.82 -4.78 11.23
CA GLU A 152 13.63 -4.24 10.15
C GLU A 152 13.62 -2.72 10.09
N ALA A 153 14.73 -2.13 9.63
CA ALA A 153 14.79 -0.71 9.36
C ALA A 153 13.78 -0.33 8.26
N ALA A 154 12.82 0.53 8.62
CA ALA A 154 11.78 1.02 7.72
C ALA A 154 12.34 1.66 6.44
N PHE A 155 13.52 2.29 6.53
CA PHE A 155 14.20 2.95 5.41
C PHE A 155 15.64 2.42 5.30
N SER A 156 16.07 2.08 4.09
CA SER A 156 17.46 1.75 3.79
C SER A 156 17.89 2.49 2.52
N ARG A 157 18.96 3.27 2.61
CA ARG A 157 19.55 3.99 1.48
C ARG A 157 20.85 3.32 1.06
N GLU A 158 21.05 3.16 -0.23
CA GLU A 158 22.33 2.78 -0.81
C GLU A 158 22.62 3.52 -2.12
N THR A 159 23.91 3.69 -2.41
CA THR A 159 24.39 3.96 -3.77
C THR A 159 24.78 2.61 -4.37
N ARG A 160 24.18 2.23 -5.49
CA ARG A 160 24.38 0.91 -6.09
C ARG A 160 24.88 1.01 -7.53
N SER A 161 25.91 0.22 -7.84
CA SER A 161 26.44 0.03 -9.18
C SER A 161 25.68 -1.10 -9.90
N PHE A 162 25.19 -0.80 -11.10
CA PHE A 162 24.48 -1.74 -11.96
C PHE A 162 25.28 -2.04 -13.23
N ARG A 163 25.41 -3.32 -13.57
CA ARG A 163 26.05 -3.74 -14.82
C ARG A 163 24.99 -3.92 -15.89
N ILE A 164 24.98 -3.03 -16.89
CA ILE A 164 24.02 -3.00 -17.99
C ILE A 164 24.77 -3.17 -19.31
N GLY A 165 24.80 -4.39 -19.82
CA GLY A 165 25.67 -4.76 -20.94
C GLY A 165 27.14 -4.58 -20.56
N SER A 166 27.86 -3.76 -21.32
CA SER A 166 29.27 -3.41 -21.05
C SER A 166 29.46 -2.21 -20.13
N ARG A 167 28.39 -1.48 -19.79
CA ARG A 167 28.45 -0.26 -18.97
C ARG A 167 28.14 -0.56 -17.51
N THR A 168 28.80 0.17 -16.62
CA THR A 168 28.39 0.29 -15.22
C THR A 168 27.68 1.63 -15.05
N ILE A 169 26.50 1.62 -14.42
CA ILE A 169 25.70 2.81 -14.11
C ILE A 169 25.45 2.82 -12.60
N GLU A 170 25.80 3.91 -11.94
CA GLU A 170 25.49 4.10 -10.52
C GLU A 170 24.12 4.76 -10.35
N ALA A 171 23.41 4.38 -9.29
CA ALA A 171 22.16 4.99 -8.89
C ALA A 171 22.05 5.13 -7.37
N GLU A 172 21.29 6.13 -6.94
CA GLU A 172 20.84 6.26 -5.57
C GLU A 172 19.51 5.52 -5.40
N LEU A 173 19.43 4.65 -4.40
CA LEU A 173 18.25 3.88 -4.05
C LEU A 173 17.84 4.18 -2.61
N LEU A 174 16.55 4.36 -2.40
CA LEU A 174 15.92 4.32 -1.08
C LEU A 174 14.85 3.23 -1.10
N ALA A 175 15.05 2.19 -0.29
CA ALA A 175 14.09 1.13 -0.06
C ALA A 175 13.28 1.40 1.22
N VAL A 176 11.96 1.42 1.11
CA VAL A 176 11.03 1.67 2.21
C VAL A 176 10.17 0.44 2.46
N SER A 177 10.18 -0.11 3.67
CA SER A 177 9.27 -1.20 4.04
C SER A 177 7.85 -0.65 4.17
N LEU A 178 6.93 -1.11 3.31
CA LEU A 178 5.53 -0.68 3.35
C LEU A 178 4.75 -1.28 4.52
N LEU A 179 5.31 -2.34 5.12
CA LEU A 179 4.77 -3.06 6.27
C LEU A 179 5.29 -2.53 7.60
N ALA A 180 6.36 -1.73 7.59
CA ALA A 180 6.92 -1.18 8.81
C ALA A 180 5.89 -0.27 9.50
N PRO A 181 5.73 -0.38 10.84
CA PRO A 181 4.84 0.48 11.59
C PRO A 181 5.14 1.97 11.34
N GLY A 182 4.10 2.79 11.19
CA GLY A 182 4.21 4.24 11.06
C GLY A 182 4.81 4.74 9.75
N VAL A 183 5.09 3.85 8.79
CA VAL A 183 5.28 4.24 7.40
C VAL A 183 3.93 4.52 6.77
N ASP A 184 3.74 5.73 6.27
CA ASP A 184 2.54 6.13 5.54
C ASP A 184 2.90 6.87 4.26
N LEU A 185 2.33 6.41 3.14
CA LEU A 185 2.45 7.04 1.84
C LEU A 185 1.42 8.17 1.71
N SER A 186 1.80 9.26 1.06
CA SER A 186 0.90 10.32 0.65
C SER A 186 1.42 11.00 -0.63
N VAL A 187 0.56 11.74 -1.29
CA VAL A 187 0.91 12.54 -2.47
C VAL A 187 0.77 14.01 -2.11
N ALA A 188 1.77 14.82 -2.43
CA ALA A 188 1.76 16.24 -2.14
C ALA A 188 1.89 17.07 -3.41
N LEU A 189 0.96 17.99 -3.60
CA LEU A 189 1.09 19.05 -4.60
C LEU A 189 1.98 20.17 -4.06
N ALA A 190 2.78 20.77 -4.93
CA ALA A 190 3.52 22.00 -4.64
C ALA A 190 2.55 23.10 -4.16
N GLY A 191 2.90 23.79 -3.08
CA GLY A 191 2.04 24.82 -2.47
C GLY A 191 0.66 24.32 -2.00
N GLY A 192 0.38 23.01 -2.06
CA GLY A 192 -0.94 22.43 -1.81
C GLY A 192 -1.92 22.58 -2.98
N LYS A 193 -1.47 22.98 -4.18
CA LYS A 193 -2.36 23.25 -5.31
C LYS A 193 -1.75 22.88 -6.67
N ALA A 194 -2.57 22.31 -7.55
CA ALA A 194 -2.13 21.96 -8.89
C ALA A 194 -1.80 23.20 -9.73
N GLY A 195 -0.72 23.11 -10.51
CA GLY A 195 -0.21 24.20 -11.33
C GLY A 195 0.84 25.07 -10.65
N GLU A 196 1.17 24.83 -9.39
CA GLU A 196 2.28 25.47 -8.70
C GLU A 196 3.55 24.60 -8.77
N THR A 197 4.70 25.19 -8.39
CA THR A 197 5.96 24.48 -8.24
C THR A 197 6.68 24.91 -6.97
N GLU A 198 7.33 23.97 -6.30
CA GLU A 198 7.98 24.16 -5.01
C GLU A 198 9.28 23.34 -4.97
N GLU A 199 10.28 23.79 -4.20
CA GLU A 199 11.46 22.98 -3.89
C GLU A 199 11.04 21.69 -3.18
N LEU A 200 11.56 20.53 -3.60
CA LEU A 200 11.20 19.23 -3.02
C LEU A 200 11.40 19.18 -1.49
N LYS A 201 12.46 19.82 -0.98
CA LYS A 201 12.70 19.91 0.49
C LYS A 201 11.58 20.68 1.22
N ASN A 202 10.96 21.67 0.58
CA ASN A 202 9.90 22.46 1.21
C ASN A 202 8.59 21.67 1.23
N ILE A 203 8.31 20.90 0.17
CA ILE A 203 7.21 19.92 0.17
C ILE A 203 7.40 18.90 1.30
N ALA A 204 8.61 18.34 1.43
CA ALA A 204 8.92 17.41 2.51
C ALA A 204 8.76 18.04 3.91
N ALA A 205 9.27 19.26 4.11
CA ALA A 205 9.13 19.97 5.39
C ALA A 205 7.67 20.26 5.75
N ARG A 206 6.88 20.78 4.80
CA ARG A 206 5.45 21.10 4.99
C ARG A 206 4.60 19.88 5.32
N THR A 207 4.95 18.74 4.74
CA THR A 207 4.23 17.47 4.94
C THR A 207 4.74 16.66 6.13
N GLY A 208 5.85 17.07 6.75
CA GLY A 208 6.52 16.30 7.80
C GLY A 208 7.09 14.97 7.30
N ALA A 209 7.48 14.91 6.02
CA ALA A 209 7.92 13.68 5.39
C ALA A 209 9.38 13.35 5.73
N THR A 210 9.61 12.08 6.07
CA THR A 210 10.96 11.51 6.27
C THR A 210 11.66 11.30 4.93
N ALA A 211 10.91 10.92 3.88
CA ALA A 211 11.40 10.84 2.51
C ALA A 211 10.43 11.50 1.53
N ALA A 212 10.97 12.03 0.43
CA ALA A 212 10.16 12.55 -0.66
C ALA A 212 10.87 12.37 -2.02
N MET A 213 10.11 12.07 -3.06
CA MET A 213 10.59 11.92 -4.44
C MET A 213 9.68 12.70 -5.38
N ASN A 214 10.26 13.30 -6.43
CA ASN A 214 9.48 13.97 -7.46
C ASN A 214 8.44 13.02 -8.10
N GLY A 215 7.26 13.54 -8.44
CA GLY A 215 6.16 12.73 -8.96
C GLY A 215 6.01 12.79 -10.48
N THR A 216 4.85 13.25 -10.94
CA THR A 216 4.45 13.25 -12.35
C THR A 216 5.21 14.27 -13.18
N PHE A 217 5.13 14.12 -14.51
CA PHE A 217 5.55 15.16 -15.46
C PHE A 217 4.66 16.40 -15.32
N PHE A 218 5.13 17.55 -15.79
CA PHE A 218 4.36 18.79 -15.77
C PHE A 218 4.88 19.78 -16.82
N ASP A 219 4.13 20.85 -17.07
CA ASP A 219 4.49 21.91 -18.01
C ASP A 219 5.65 22.78 -17.48
N ALA A 220 6.85 22.19 -17.45
CA ALA A 220 8.02 22.77 -16.78
C ALA A 220 8.85 23.71 -17.66
N TYR A 221 8.52 23.87 -18.94
CA TYR A 221 9.37 24.52 -19.94
C TYR A 221 8.71 25.69 -20.66
N THR A 222 7.39 25.86 -20.55
CA THR A 222 6.73 27.05 -21.09
C THR A 222 6.89 28.23 -20.14
N ASP A 223 6.61 29.44 -20.62
CA ASP A 223 6.53 30.64 -19.79
C ASP A 223 5.15 30.79 -19.10
N ALA A 224 4.29 29.77 -19.16
CA ALA A 224 2.98 29.81 -18.53
C ALA A 224 3.10 29.99 -17.01
N ALA A 225 2.27 30.87 -16.43
CA ALA A 225 2.25 31.10 -14.99
C ALA A 225 1.85 29.84 -14.19
N LYS A 226 0.96 29.01 -14.77
CA LYS A 226 0.59 27.71 -14.21
C LYS A 226 1.41 26.59 -14.85
N LYS A 227 2.05 25.80 -14.01
CA LYS A 227 2.87 24.64 -14.36
C LYS A 227 2.05 23.36 -14.19
N ASN A 228 1.06 23.19 -15.06
CA ASN A 228 0.06 22.12 -14.91
C ASN A 228 0.71 20.73 -14.95
N PRO A 229 0.32 19.80 -14.05
CA PRO A 229 0.74 18.40 -14.13
C PRO A 229 0.24 17.70 -15.39
N TYR A 230 0.96 16.68 -15.82
CA TYR A 230 0.53 15.74 -16.84
C TYR A 230 0.27 14.38 -16.18
N GLY A 231 -0.93 13.85 -16.35
CA GLY A 231 -1.37 12.58 -15.75
C GLY A 231 -2.14 12.77 -14.46
N TYR A 232 -3.00 11.81 -14.12
CA TYR A 232 -3.80 11.84 -12.90
C TYR A 232 -2.96 11.98 -11.63
N ILE A 233 -3.48 12.75 -10.69
CA ILE A 233 -2.97 12.82 -9.32
C ILE A 233 -4.13 12.59 -8.36
N VAL A 234 -3.96 11.65 -7.45
CA VAL A 234 -4.86 11.44 -6.30
C VAL A 234 -4.12 11.76 -5.02
N SER A 235 -4.76 12.51 -4.14
CA SER A 235 -4.30 12.84 -2.79
C SER A 235 -5.48 12.73 -1.84
N ASP A 236 -5.27 12.11 -0.68
CA ASP A 236 -6.27 12.00 0.39
C ASP A 236 -7.60 11.40 -0.10
N GLY A 237 -7.50 10.40 -0.98
CA GLY A 237 -8.63 9.71 -1.61
C GLY A 237 -9.39 10.51 -2.67
N GLN A 238 -8.90 11.68 -3.08
CA GLN A 238 -9.56 12.55 -4.05
C GLN A 238 -8.69 12.81 -5.28
N ILE A 239 -9.31 12.87 -6.46
CA ILE A 239 -8.62 13.30 -7.69
C ILE A 239 -8.27 14.78 -7.57
N ALA A 240 -7.03 15.06 -7.17
CA ALA A 240 -6.49 16.41 -7.03
C ALA A 240 -6.12 17.02 -8.39
N TRP A 241 -5.86 16.20 -9.40
CA TRP A 241 -5.68 16.62 -10.78
C TRP A 241 -6.21 15.58 -11.77
N ARG A 242 -7.06 16.03 -12.71
CA ARG A 242 -7.72 15.17 -13.70
C ARG A 242 -7.00 15.24 -15.05
N ALA A 243 -6.64 14.08 -15.61
CA ALA A 243 -6.00 13.97 -16.92
C ALA A 243 -6.76 12.97 -17.81
N ALA A 244 -7.97 13.36 -18.24
CA ALA A 244 -8.85 12.47 -18.99
C ALA A 244 -8.18 11.89 -20.25
N GLY A 245 -8.24 10.57 -20.40
CA GLY A 245 -7.70 9.85 -21.56
C GLY A 245 -6.20 9.58 -21.54
N ASP A 246 -5.51 9.93 -20.45
CA ASP A 246 -4.09 9.61 -20.28
C ASP A 246 -3.89 8.10 -20.11
N LYS A 247 -3.03 7.53 -20.95
CA LYS A 247 -2.80 6.08 -21.06
C LYS A 247 -1.58 5.59 -20.30
N ARG A 248 -0.80 6.51 -19.72
CA ARG A 248 0.45 6.17 -19.06
C ARG A 248 0.19 5.40 -17.78
N THR A 249 1.14 4.58 -17.39
CA THR A 249 1.07 3.79 -16.16
C THR A 249 0.90 4.70 -14.95
N ILE A 250 0.05 4.27 -14.02
CA ILE A 250 -0.20 4.95 -12.77
C ILE A 250 0.19 4.08 -11.58
N PHE A 251 0.96 4.66 -10.66
CA PHE A 251 1.21 4.08 -9.35
C PHE A 251 0.08 4.49 -8.42
N VAL A 252 -0.51 3.51 -7.74
CA VAL A 252 -1.69 3.65 -6.88
C VAL A 252 -1.37 3.04 -5.53
N PHE A 253 -1.87 3.62 -4.44
CA PHE A 253 -1.84 2.99 -3.12
C PHE A 253 -3.09 3.26 -2.30
N ASP A 254 -3.42 2.34 -1.41
CA ASP A 254 -4.51 2.47 -0.43
C ASP A 254 -4.01 2.97 0.95
N LYS A 255 -4.92 3.13 1.91
CA LYS A 255 -4.60 3.53 3.30
C LYS A 255 -3.71 2.53 4.06
N SER A 256 -3.64 1.29 3.59
CA SER A 256 -2.81 0.24 4.15
C SER A 256 -1.44 0.16 3.45
N ASN A 257 -1.12 1.11 2.57
CA ASN A 257 0.06 1.11 1.70
C ASN A 257 0.14 -0.12 0.77
N ASN A 258 -0.97 -0.78 0.47
CA ASN A 258 -0.98 -1.74 -0.63
C ASN A 258 -0.79 -0.97 -1.93
N VAL A 259 0.23 -1.32 -2.71
CA VAL A 259 0.58 -0.60 -3.93
C VAL A 259 0.20 -1.40 -5.17
N GLU A 260 -0.23 -0.69 -6.20
CA GLU A 260 -0.52 -1.25 -7.52
C GLU A 260 0.09 -0.37 -8.62
N PHE A 261 0.42 -1.01 -9.74
CA PHE A 261 0.81 -0.31 -10.96
C PHE A 261 -0.27 -0.65 -11.99
N VAL A 262 -1.08 0.33 -12.34
CA VAL A 262 -2.28 0.15 -13.17
C VAL A 262 -2.05 0.76 -14.54
N ASP A 263 -2.59 0.12 -15.57
CA ASP A 263 -2.53 0.68 -16.92
C ASP A 263 -3.46 1.89 -17.00
N GLY A 264 -3.00 3.01 -17.58
CA GLY A 264 -3.69 4.30 -17.43
C GLY A 264 -5.13 4.32 -17.95
N ALA A 265 -5.42 3.48 -18.95
CA ALA A 265 -6.77 3.32 -19.50
C ALA A 265 -7.78 2.77 -18.47
N ASP A 266 -7.31 1.98 -17.51
CA ASP A 266 -8.14 1.27 -16.52
C ASP A 266 -8.21 2.05 -15.18
N PHE A 267 -7.52 3.19 -15.08
CA PHE A 267 -7.37 3.90 -13.82
C PHE A 267 -8.70 4.36 -13.22
N LEU A 268 -9.63 4.91 -14.02
CA LEU A 268 -10.89 5.40 -13.47
C LEU A 268 -11.74 4.24 -12.92
N GLU A 269 -11.80 3.10 -13.61
CA GLU A 269 -12.47 1.91 -13.09
C GLU A 269 -11.82 1.45 -11.77
N ARG A 270 -10.49 1.45 -11.70
CA ARG A 270 -9.77 1.14 -10.45
C ARG A 270 -10.09 2.14 -9.34
N PHE A 271 -10.13 3.44 -9.64
CA PHE A 271 -10.42 4.49 -8.66
C PHE A 271 -11.86 4.39 -8.12
N ASP A 272 -12.82 4.07 -8.99
CA ASP A 272 -14.24 3.94 -8.65
C ASP A 272 -14.52 2.77 -7.68
N ARG A 273 -13.55 1.87 -7.43
CA ARG A 273 -13.62 0.85 -6.36
C ARG A 273 -13.54 1.46 -4.95
N GLY A 274 -13.10 2.71 -4.81
CA GLY A 274 -13.31 3.52 -3.60
C GLY A 274 -12.28 3.40 -2.47
N ASP A 275 -11.19 2.66 -2.67
CA ASP A 275 -10.12 2.42 -1.69
C ASP A 275 -8.79 3.12 -2.02
N VAL A 276 -8.68 3.76 -3.19
CA VAL A 276 -7.47 4.49 -3.59
C VAL A 276 -7.27 5.70 -2.68
N GLU A 277 -6.13 5.77 -2.00
CA GLU A 277 -5.74 6.88 -1.14
C GLU A 277 -4.86 7.90 -1.88
N GLY A 278 -3.93 7.42 -2.71
CA GLY A 278 -3.07 8.27 -3.50
C GLY A 278 -2.63 7.62 -4.81
N ALA A 279 -2.32 8.47 -5.78
CA ALA A 279 -1.89 8.02 -7.10
C ALA A 279 -1.07 9.07 -7.84
N LEU A 280 -0.08 8.60 -8.62
CA LEU A 280 0.76 9.43 -9.48
C LEU A 280 0.86 8.77 -10.86
N GLN A 281 0.30 9.40 -11.89
CA GLN A 281 0.41 8.89 -13.26
C GLN A 281 1.58 9.53 -13.99
N ALA A 282 2.54 8.70 -14.41
CA ALA A 282 3.73 9.18 -15.09
C ALA A 282 4.16 8.24 -16.21
N GLY A 283 4.70 7.07 -15.86
CA GLY A 283 5.19 6.09 -16.81
C GLY A 283 6.47 6.51 -17.56
N PRO A 284 6.92 5.70 -18.53
CA PRO A 284 6.32 4.42 -18.92
C PRO A 284 6.44 3.34 -17.84
N ARG A 285 5.63 2.28 -17.94
CA ARG A 285 5.86 1.03 -17.21
C ARG A 285 7.24 0.51 -17.54
N LEU A 286 7.99 0.10 -16.52
CA LEU A 286 9.30 -0.51 -16.65
C LEU A 286 9.20 -2.03 -16.54
N LEU A 287 8.56 -2.51 -15.48
CA LEU A 287 8.44 -3.92 -15.15
C LEU A 287 7.00 -4.33 -14.89
N ARG A 288 6.65 -5.56 -15.27
CA ARG A 288 5.46 -6.29 -14.84
C ARG A 288 5.91 -7.73 -14.53
N ASP A 289 5.54 -8.21 -13.36
CA ASP A 289 5.80 -9.58 -12.88
C ASP A 289 7.29 -9.96 -12.96
N GLY A 290 8.18 -9.02 -12.58
CA GLY A 290 9.64 -9.18 -12.60
C GLY A 290 10.27 -9.16 -13.99
N LYS A 291 9.50 -8.87 -15.04
CA LYS A 291 9.96 -8.83 -16.43
C LYS A 291 9.85 -7.42 -16.99
N VAL A 292 10.79 -7.08 -17.89
CA VAL A 292 10.73 -5.83 -18.66
C VAL A 292 9.45 -5.82 -19.50
N ALA A 293 8.65 -4.77 -19.34
CA ALA A 293 7.30 -4.66 -19.90
C ALA A 293 7.06 -3.29 -20.58
N LEU A 294 8.10 -2.75 -21.22
CA LEU A 294 8.05 -1.45 -21.89
C LEU A 294 7.07 -1.46 -23.07
N ASN A 295 6.12 -0.52 -23.07
CA ASN A 295 5.32 -0.20 -24.25
C ASN A 295 5.06 1.30 -24.37
N VAL A 296 6.15 2.05 -24.55
CA VAL A 296 6.15 3.53 -24.55
C VAL A 296 5.20 4.12 -25.60
N VAL A 297 4.98 3.45 -26.73
CA VAL A 297 4.07 3.90 -27.79
C VAL A 297 2.61 3.73 -27.37
N ALA A 298 2.24 2.58 -26.79
CA ALA A 298 0.87 2.38 -26.29
C ALA A 298 0.53 3.33 -25.13
N GLU A 299 1.52 3.68 -24.31
CA GLU A 299 1.42 4.70 -23.27
C GLU A 299 1.43 6.15 -23.81
N GLY A 300 1.55 6.33 -25.14
CA GLY A 300 1.41 7.63 -25.79
C GLY A 300 2.66 8.51 -25.79
N PHE A 301 3.83 7.99 -25.44
CA PHE A 301 5.07 8.76 -25.48
C PHE A 301 5.53 9.04 -26.91
N LYS A 302 5.90 10.29 -27.16
CA LYS A 302 6.44 10.77 -28.45
C LYS A 302 7.79 11.47 -28.33
N ASP A 303 8.23 11.78 -27.10
CA ASP A 303 9.47 12.52 -26.85
C ASP A 303 10.69 11.60 -27.05
N PRO A 304 11.64 11.95 -27.94
CA PRO A 304 12.91 11.23 -28.09
C PRO A 304 13.66 10.99 -26.78
N LYS A 305 13.54 11.88 -25.79
CA LYS A 305 14.13 11.69 -24.45
C LYS A 305 13.58 10.48 -23.71
N ILE A 306 12.36 10.04 -24.01
CA ILE A 306 11.77 8.81 -23.47
C ILE A 306 12.01 7.64 -24.43
N LEU A 307 11.89 7.87 -25.74
CA LEU A 307 11.96 6.83 -26.75
C LEU A 307 13.38 6.27 -26.96
N THR A 308 14.40 7.13 -26.99
CA THR A 308 15.77 6.74 -27.40
C THR A 308 16.89 7.39 -26.58
N GLY A 309 16.62 8.53 -25.93
CA GLY A 309 17.62 9.32 -25.21
C GLY A 309 18.01 8.78 -23.84
N GLY A 310 19.27 8.98 -23.46
CA GLY A 310 19.74 8.84 -22.08
C GLY A 310 19.62 10.17 -21.33
N GLY A 311 19.35 10.12 -20.03
CA GLY A 311 19.31 11.31 -19.17
C GLY A 311 19.09 10.94 -17.71
N ALA A 312 19.05 11.93 -16.83
CA ALA A 312 18.71 11.68 -15.44
C ALA A 312 17.28 11.10 -15.33
N ARG A 313 17.08 10.13 -14.44
CA ARG A 313 15.81 9.40 -14.28
C ARG A 313 15.42 9.31 -12.81
N SER A 314 14.12 9.34 -12.58
CA SER A 314 13.51 8.86 -11.34
C SER A 314 12.63 7.65 -11.65
N ALA A 315 12.63 6.66 -10.77
CA ALA A 315 11.76 5.50 -10.89
C ALA A 315 11.21 5.08 -9.53
N ILE A 316 10.04 4.46 -9.59
CA ILE A 316 9.40 3.83 -8.45
C ILE A 316 9.14 2.36 -8.79
N GLY A 317 9.40 1.48 -7.84
CA GLY A 317 9.12 0.05 -7.97
C GLY A 317 8.78 -0.57 -6.63
N VAL A 318 8.30 -1.81 -6.64
CA VAL A 318 8.04 -2.57 -5.42
C VAL A 318 8.66 -3.96 -5.55
N THR A 319 9.23 -4.45 -4.47
CA THR A 319 9.79 -5.80 -4.36
C THR A 319 8.74 -6.79 -3.87
N ARG A 320 9.03 -8.10 -3.99
CA ARG A 320 8.11 -9.17 -3.56
C ARG A 320 7.87 -9.20 -2.04
N ASP A 321 8.83 -8.70 -1.26
CA ASP A 321 8.76 -8.54 0.20
C ASP A 321 8.17 -7.17 0.62
N HIS A 322 7.40 -6.53 -0.27
CA HIS A 322 6.65 -5.31 0.02
C HIS A 322 7.52 -4.10 0.41
N ARG A 323 8.70 -3.98 -0.22
CA ARG A 323 9.51 -2.75 -0.13
C ARG A 323 9.32 -1.88 -1.35
N LEU A 324 8.98 -0.61 -1.13
CA LEU A 324 8.96 0.42 -2.15
C LEU A 324 10.39 0.87 -2.45
N LEU A 325 10.78 0.84 -3.72
CA LEU A 325 12.06 1.32 -4.21
C LEU A 325 11.89 2.69 -4.86
N LEU A 326 12.59 3.68 -4.36
CA LEU A 326 12.73 5.00 -4.96
C LEU A 326 14.15 5.12 -5.53
N ALA A 327 14.26 5.24 -6.85
CA ALA A 327 15.55 5.33 -7.53
C ALA A 327 15.75 6.68 -8.21
N THR A 328 16.95 7.24 -8.09
CA THR A 328 17.41 8.33 -8.98
C THR A 328 18.72 7.93 -9.66
N VAL A 329 18.80 8.19 -10.96
CA VAL A 329 19.94 7.80 -11.81
C VAL A 329 20.43 9.05 -12.55
N PRO A 330 21.72 9.37 -12.57
CA PRO A 330 22.23 10.56 -13.27
C PRO A 330 22.15 10.44 -14.79
N GLY A 331 22.16 9.21 -15.35
CA GLY A 331 22.12 8.98 -16.78
C GLY A 331 21.77 7.55 -17.17
N ALA A 332 20.54 7.34 -17.66
CA ALA A 332 20.08 6.08 -18.23
C ALA A 332 19.04 6.28 -19.34
N THR A 333 18.99 5.36 -20.29
CA THR A 333 17.82 5.19 -21.17
C THR A 333 16.70 4.46 -20.41
N ILE A 334 15.47 4.51 -20.92
CA ILE A 334 14.34 3.79 -20.31
C ILE A 334 14.57 2.26 -20.24
N PRO A 335 15.09 1.59 -21.28
CA PRO A 335 15.48 0.18 -21.18
C PRO A 335 16.55 -0.11 -20.12
N GLN A 336 17.57 0.75 -20.00
CA GLN A 336 18.59 0.60 -18.96
C GLN A 336 17.98 0.74 -17.56
N LEU A 337 17.10 1.73 -17.37
CA LEU A 337 16.39 1.95 -16.11
C LEU A 337 15.52 0.74 -15.73
N ALA A 338 14.82 0.14 -16.69
CA ALA A 338 14.03 -1.07 -16.43
C ALA A 338 14.91 -2.23 -15.95
N GLU A 339 16.05 -2.47 -16.60
CA GLU A 339 17.00 -3.51 -16.19
C GLU A 339 17.63 -3.21 -14.82
N MET A 340 17.95 -1.94 -14.52
CA MET A 340 18.42 -1.52 -13.19
C MET A 340 17.38 -1.80 -12.10
N MET A 341 16.11 -1.42 -12.31
CA MET A 341 15.04 -1.69 -11.35
C MET A 341 14.82 -3.20 -11.13
N LYS A 342 14.97 -4.00 -12.19
CA LYS A 342 14.89 -5.46 -12.11
C LYS A 342 16.04 -6.04 -11.27
N GLN A 343 17.27 -5.58 -11.50
CA GLN A 343 18.44 -5.97 -10.70
C GLN A 343 18.34 -5.48 -9.24
N ALA A 344 17.60 -4.39 -9.00
CA ALA A 344 17.27 -3.91 -7.66
C ALA A 344 16.21 -4.76 -6.94
N GLY A 345 15.61 -5.75 -7.62
CA GLY A 345 14.63 -6.68 -7.05
C GLY A 345 13.18 -6.26 -7.24
N ALA A 346 12.90 -5.19 -8.01
CA ALA A 346 11.54 -4.78 -8.29
C ALA A 346 10.80 -5.84 -9.14
N VAL A 347 9.58 -6.18 -8.73
CA VAL A 347 8.65 -7.03 -9.48
C VAL A 347 7.66 -6.20 -10.31
N GLN A 348 7.33 -5.01 -9.84
CA GLN A 348 6.60 -3.99 -10.59
C GLN A 348 7.40 -2.69 -10.51
N ALA A 349 7.46 -1.94 -11.60
CA ALA A 349 8.13 -0.64 -11.62
C ALA A 349 7.64 0.23 -12.77
N MET A 350 7.72 1.55 -12.57
CA MET A 350 7.51 2.55 -13.62
C MET A 350 8.48 3.72 -13.47
N ASN A 351 8.67 4.43 -14.58
CA ASN A 351 9.42 5.68 -14.60
C ASN A 351 8.55 6.85 -14.08
N LEU A 352 9.21 7.83 -13.46
CA LEU A 352 8.64 9.11 -13.01
C LEU A 352 9.24 10.27 -13.84
N ASP A 353 8.88 11.52 -13.54
CA ASP A 353 9.56 12.65 -14.19
C ASP A 353 11.07 12.62 -13.92
N GLY A 354 11.87 12.96 -14.93
CA GLY A 354 13.32 12.83 -14.90
C GLY A 354 14.03 14.15 -15.18
N GLY A 355 15.24 14.07 -15.71
CA GLY A 355 16.05 15.24 -16.04
C GLY A 355 16.24 16.15 -14.82
N ALA A 356 16.03 17.45 -15.01
CA ALA A 356 16.15 18.42 -13.92
C ALA A 356 15.05 18.29 -12.84
N SER A 357 13.99 17.51 -13.06
CA SER A 357 13.00 17.21 -12.02
C SER A 357 13.43 16.08 -11.10
N SER A 358 14.43 15.27 -11.50
CA SER A 358 14.84 14.10 -10.73
C SER A 358 15.34 14.52 -9.35
N GLY A 359 14.68 14.00 -8.31
CA GLY A 359 14.93 14.41 -6.93
C GLY A 359 14.55 13.35 -5.93
N LEU A 360 15.40 13.21 -4.92
CA LEU A 360 15.19 12.34 -3.77
C LEU A 360 15.67 13.09 -2.52
N TYR A 361 14.77 13.25 -1.57
CA TYR A 361 15.03 13.83 -0.25
C TYR A 361 14.81 12.76 0.80
N TYR A 362 15.73 12.65 1.76
CA TYR A 362 15.63 11.67 2.84
C TYR A 362 16.34 12.19 4.09
N ASN A 363 15.64 12.10 5.23
CA ASN A 363 16.17 12.40 6.56
C ASN A 363 16.85 13.78 6.64
N GLY A 364 16.11 14.84 6.30
CA GLY A 364 16.59 16.21 6.46
C GLY A 364 17.47 16.74 5.32
N ARG A 365 17.81 15.92 4.30
CA ARG A 365 18.75 16.30 3.24
C ARG A 365 18.40 15.75 1.87
N TYR A 366 18.89 16.42 0.83
CA TYR A 366 18.85 15.87 -0.52
C TYR A 366 19.83 14.70 -0.64
N VAL A 367 19.31 13.57 -1.12
CA VAL A 367 20.10 12.48 -1.72
C VAL A 367 20.43 12.86 -3.16
N THR A 368 19.40 13.28 -3.90
CA THR A 368 19.51 13.84 -5.25
C THR A 368 18.74 15.15 -5.27
N LYS A 369 19.43 16.26 -5.55
CA LYS A 369 18.80 17.58 -5.60
C LYS A 369 18.21 17.83 -7.00
N PRO A 370 16.92 18.16 -7.13
CA PRO A 370 16.35 18.64 -8.38
C PRO A 370 17.11 19.86 -8.93
N GLY A 371 17.25 19.92 -10.25
CA GLY A 371 17.72 21.11 -10.97
C GLY A 371 16.64 22.18 -11.13
N ARG A 372 15.38 21.91 -10.75
CA ARG A 372 14.26 22.85 -10.76
C ARG A 372 13.25 22.57 -9.64
N PRO A 373 12.39 23.54 -9.28
CA PRO A 373 11.19 23.29 -8.48
C PRO A 373 10.25 22.29 -9.15
N ILE A 374 9.60 21.44 -8.37
CA ILE A 374 8.74 20.35 -8.84
C ILE A 374 7.25 20.66 -8.61
N SER A 375 6.36 20.07 -9.41
CA SER A 375 4.91 20.32 -9.28
C SER A 375 4.24 19.45 -8.21
N ASN A 376 4.74 18.24 -7.99
CA ASN A 376 4.19 17.30 -7.02
C ASN A 376 5.24 16.26 -6.62
N ALA A 377 5.01 15.59 -5.50
CA ALA A 377 5.90 14.58 -4.95
C ALA A 377 5.12 13.42 -4.34
N LEU A 378 5.71 12.22 -4.40
CA LEU A 378 5.41 11.18 -3.42
C LEU A 378 6.12 11.57 -2.12
N VAL A 379 5.38 11.58 -1.02
CA VAL A 379 5.92 11.86 0.32
C VAL A 379 5.66 10.67 1.22
N ILE A 380 6.64 10.35 2.07
CA ILE A 380 6.61 9.19 2.95
C ILE A 380 6.91 9.68 4.35
N LYS A 381 5.93 9.55 5.24
CA LYS A 381 6.14 9.73 6.66
C LYS A 381 6.77 8.45 7.21
N GLY A 382 7.75 8.62 8.06
CA GLY A 382 8.30 7.57 8.92
C GLY A 382 8.31 8.09 10.34
N MET A 383 8.16 7.21 11.32
CA MET A 383 8.25 7.58 12.74
C MET A 383 9.58 8.23 13.10
#